data_AF-A0A3Q0J3Y9-F1
#
_entry.id   AF-A0A3Q0J3Y9-F1
#
_cell.length_a   1.000
_cell.length_b   1.000
_cell.length_c   1.000
_cell.angle_alpha   90.00
_cell.angle_beta   90.00
_cell.angle_gamma   90.00
#
_symmetry.space_group_name_H-M   'P 1'
#
loop_
_entity.id
_entity.type
_entity.pdbx_description
1 polymer ?
#
loop_
_entity_poly.entity_id
_entity_poly.type
_entity_poly.pdbx_seq_one_letter_code
_entity_poly.pdbx_strand_id
1 'polypeptide(L)'
;MLCADLIKLLSWQEPDYASFSQQTILEGIRTVLKPEYKFNMRLLQAQYRDRPMSAMDTAIFWTEYVIRHKGAPHLRTAAVHMPWYQTLCLDVVLVFITVLLAVVFCIKLSITLVLRKLCSSNSSTHKNKKD
;
A
#
# COMPACT_ATOMS: atom_id res chain seq x y z
N MET A 1 10.35 0.42 -7.29
CA MET A 1 9.73 -0.90 -7.53
C MET A 1 9.40 -1.62 -6.23
N LEU A 2 10.32 -1.74 -5.26
CA LEU A 2 10.04 -2.39 -3.96
C LEU A 2 8.90 -1.75 -3.14
N CYS A 3 8.72 -0.43 -3.16
CA CYS A 3 7.61 0.22 -2.41
C CYS A 3 6.22 -0.02 -3.02
N ALA A 4 6.11 -0.18 -4.34
CA ALA A 4 4.81 -0.40 -4.99
C ALA A 4 4.30 -1.83 -4.75
N ASP A 5 5.21 -2.82 -4.71
CA ASP A 5 4.86 -4.19 -4.31
C ASP A 5 4.58 -4.31 -2.81
N LEU A 6 5.24 -3.50 -1.96
CA LEU A 6 4.95 -3.44 -0.53
C LEU A 6 3.56 -2.84 -0.24
N ILE A 7 3.08 -1.91 -1.06
CA ILE A 7 1.71 -1.36 -0.98
C ILE A 7 0.68 -2.41 -1.43
N LYS A 8 0.97 -3.22 -2.46
CA LYS A 8 0.11 -4.36 -2.86
C LYS A 8 0.09 -5.50 -1.84
N LEU A 9 1.17 -5.70 -1.09
CA LEU A 9 1.24 -6.71 -0.02
C LEU A 9 0.59 -6.23 1.28
N LEU A 10 0.45 -4.92 1.47
CA LEU A 10 -0.26 -4.33 2.62
C LEU A 10 -1.75 -4.10 2.35
N SER A 11 -2.19 -4.10 1.08
CA SER A 11 -3.61 -4.24 0.74
C SER A 11 -4.04 -5.69 0.95
N TRP A 12 -4.08 -6.12 2.21
CA TRP A 12 -4.94 -7.24 2.57
C TRP A 12 -6.32 -6.86 2.06
N GLN A 13 -6.85 -7.63 1.11
CA GLN A 13 -8.14 -7.38 0.48
C GLN A 13 -9.17 -7.06 1.56
N GLU A 14 -9.53 -5.77 1.73
CA GLU A 14 -10.58 -5.42 2.66
C GLU A 14 -11.85 -6.12 2.16
N PRO A 15 -12.47 -6.99 2.98
CA PRO A 15 -13.68 -7.65 2.56
C PRO A 15 -14.73 -6.57 2.32
N ASP A 16 -15.33 -6.58 1.13
CA ASP A 16 -16.41 -5.67 0.80
C ASP A 16 -17.65 -6.03 1.63
N TYR A 17 -17.81 -5.37 2.78
CA TYR A 17 -18.87 -5.65 3.75
C TYR A 17 -20.27 -5.35 3.20
N ALA A 18 -20.35 -4.50 2.16
CA ALA A 18 -21.62 -4.12 1.53
C ALA A 18 -22.23 -5.26 0.71
N SER A 19 -21.42 -6.24 0.26
CA SER A 19 -21.84 -7.40 -0.52
C SER A 19 -21.86 -8.71 0.29
N PHE A 20 -21.91 -8.62 1.63
CA PHE A 20 -22.00 -9.79 2.51
C PHE A 20 -23.37 -10.48 2.39
N SER A 21 -23.48 -11.39 1.43
CA SER A 21 -24.67 -12.20 1.13
C SER A 21 -24.45 -13.67 1.49
N GLN A 22 -25.54 -14.42 1.68
CA GLN A 22 -25.51 -15.87 1.86
C GLN A 22 -24.71 -16.57 0.75
N GLN A 23 -24.77 -16.04 -0.47
CA GLN A 23 -24.05 -16.60 -1.63
C GLN A 23 -22.53 -16.49 -1.48
N THR A 24 -22.02 -15.35 -0.99
CA THR A 24 -20.59 -15.12 -0.72
C THR A 24 -20.06 -16.10 0.32
N ILE A 25 -20.83 -16.35 1.38
CA ILE A 25 -20.47 -17.33 2.42
C ILE A 25 -20.46 -18.75 1.85
N LEU A 26 -21.50 -19.12 1.10
CA LEU A 26 -21.60 -20.45 0.48
C LEU A 26 -20.47 -20.70 -0.51
N GLU A 27 -20.08 -19.70 -1.29
CA GLU A 27 -18.95 -19.77 -2.22
C GLU A 27 -17.61 -19.91 -1.48
N GLY A 28 -17.41 -19.15 -0.41
CA GLY A 28 -16.24 -19.27 0.47
C GLY A 28 -16.13 -20.68 1.09
N ILE A 29 -17.21 -21.20 1.64
CA ILE A 29 -17.25 -22.56 2.23
C ILE A 29 -16.96 -23.61 1.15
N ARG A 30 -17.60 -23.51 -0.02
CA ARG A 30 -17.35 -24.44 -1.15
C ARG A 30 -15.89 -24.39 -1.58
N THR A 31 -15.28 -23.21 -1.58
CA THR A 31 -13.87 -23.02 -1.94
C THR A 31 -12.95 -23.71 -0.92
N VAL A 32 -13.17 -23.50 0.38
CA VAL A 32 -12.37 -24.13 1.44
C VAL A 32 -12.58 -25.66 1.51
N LEU A 33 -13.77 -26.16 1.13
CA LEU A 33 -14.05 -27.60 1.08
C LEU A 33 -13.38 -28.33 -0.08
N LYS A 34 -12.82 -27.62 -1.08
CA LYS A 34 -12.11 -28.26 -2.19
C LYS A 34 -10.91 -29.08 -1.66
N PRO A 35 -10.64 -30.26 -2.24
CA PRO A 35 -9.57 -31.15 -1.77
C PRO A 35 -8.18 -30.51 -1.88
N GLU A 36 -7.98 -29.62 -2.85
CA GLU A 36 -6.74 -28.87 -3.06
C GLU A 36 -6.38 -27.99 -1.85
N TYR A 37 -7.36 -27.25 -1.30
CA TYR A 37 -7.16 -26.44 -0.10
C TYR A 37 -6.79 -27.30 1.10
N LYS A 38 -7.46 -28.45 1.26
CA LYS A 38 -7.14 -29.41 2.34
C LYS A 38 -5.72 -29.98 2.20
N PHE A 39 -5.29 -30.30 0.98
CA PHE A 39 -3.93 -30.79 0.73
C PHE A 39 -2.87 -29.72 1.05
N ASN A 40 -3.05 -28.51 0.51
CA ASN A 40 -2.14 -27.38 0.76
C ASN A 40 -2.07 -27.01 2.24
N MET A 41 -3.21 -27.02 2.95
CA MET A 41 -3.24 -26.76 4.40
C MET A 41 -2.49 -27.84 5.19
N ARG A 42 -2.56 -29.11 4.80
CA ARG A 42 -1.77 -30.18 5.45
C ARG A 42 -0.28 -30.02 5.20
N LEU A 43 0.12 -29.65 3.98
CA LEU A 43 1.51 -29.37 3.66
C LEU A 43 2.05 -28.20 4.49
N LEU A 44 1.29 -27.10 4.52
CA LEU A 44 1.63 -25.93 5.33
C LEU A 44 1.68 -26.27 6.83
N GLN A 45 0.74 -27.08 7.31
CA GLN A 45 0.75 -27.55 8.70
C GLN A 45 1.99 -28.39 9.01
N ALA A 46 2.41 -29.28 8.10
CA ALA A 46 3.62 -30.06 8.27
C ALA A 46 4.85 -29.15 8.34
N GLN A 47 4.98 -28.18 7.42
CA GLN A 47 6.06 -27.19 7.44
C GLN A 47 6.07 -26.33 8.72
N TYR A 48 4.90 -25.92 9.21
CA TYR A 48 4.79 -25.15 10.45
C TYR A 48 5.18 -25.96 11.70
N ARG A 49 4.93 -27.27 11.67
CA ARG A 49 5.35 -28.20 12.73
C ARG A 49 6.79 -28.64 12.58
N ASP A 50 7.39 -28.48 11.40
CA ASP A 50 8.79 -28.78 11.08
C ASP A 50 9.73 -27.69 11.60
N ARG A 51 9.65 -27.44 12.91
CA ARG A 51 10.55 -26.54 13.64
C ARG A 51 11.29 -27.33 14.70
N PRO A 52 12.55 -26.97 15.01
CA PRO A 52 13.40 -27.74 15.91
C PRO A 52 12.95 -27.71 17.38
N MET A 53 12.11 -26.75 17.77
CA MET A 53 11.59 -26.61 19.14
C MET A 53 10.07 -26.44 19.16
N SER A 54 9.43 -26.89 20.24
CA SER A 54 8.00 -26.69 20.42
C SER A 54 7.68 -25.19 20.58
N ALA A 55 6.43 -24.78 20.30
CA ALA A 55 6.00 -23.38 20.49
C ALA A 55 6.22 -22.93 21.94
N MET A 56 5.93 -23.82 22.88
CA MET A 56 6.02 -23.54 24.31
C MET A 56 7.48 -23.31 24.72
N ASP A 57 8.38 -24.21 24.33
CA ASP A 57 9.81 -24.08 24.64
C ASP A 57 10.42 -22.85 23.97
N THR A 58 10.01 -22.56 22.73
CA THR A 58 10.43 -21.34 22.02
C THR A 58 9.99 -20.08 22.76
N ALA A 59 8.75 -20.04 23.26
CA ALA A 59 8.25 -18.91 24.03
C ALA A 59 9.01 -18.74 25.35
N ILE A 60 9.25 -19.83 26.08
CA ILE A 60 10.03 -19.82 27.33
C ILE A 60 11.46 -19.33 27.06
N PHE A 61 12.08 -19.83 25.99
CA PHE A 61 13.42 -19.40 25.59
C PHE A 61 13.45 -17.89 25.32
N TRP A 62 12.52 -17.36 24.53
CA TRP A 62 12.50 -15.93 24.21
C TRP A 62 12.16 -15.05 25.42
N THR A 63 11.28 -15.49 26.32
CA THR A 63 10.99 -14.74 27.55
C THR A 63 12.20 -14.71 28.47
N GLU A 64 12.88 -15.84 28.67
CA GLU A 64 14.11 -15.89 29.44
C GLU A 64 15.22 -15.05 28.79
N TYR A 65 15.34 -15.12 27.46
CA TYR A 65 16.31 -14.34 26.69
C TYR A 65 16.11 -12.83 26.87
N VAL A 66 14.86 -12.35 26.81
CA VAL A 66 14.51 -10.94 27.01
C VAL A 66 14.82 -10.50 28.45
N ILE A 67 14.48 -11.32 29.45
CA ILE A 67 14.78 -11.02 30.86
C ILE A 67 16.29 -10.96 31.10
N ARG A 68 17.04 -11.95 30.59
CA ARG A 68 18.50 -12.05 30.77
C ARG A 68 19.25 -10.88 30.11
N HIS A 69 18.74 -10.34 29.02
CA HIS A 69 19.34 -9.22 28.28
C HIS A 69 18.67 -7.87 28.55
N LYS A 70 18.00 -7.72 29.71
CA LYS A 70 17.38 -6.46 30.17
C LYS A 70 16.50 -5.78 29.10
N GLY A 71 15.62 -6.58 28.47
CA GLY A 71 14.70 -6.10 27.44
C GLY A 71 15.21 -6.26 26.00
N ALA A 72 16.34 -6.96 25.79
CA ALA A 72 16.91 -7.29 24.48
C ALA A 72 16.83 -6.12 23.48
N PRO A 73 17.60 -5.04 23.70
CA PRO A 73 17.50 -3.82 22.91
C PRO A 73 17.70 -4.04 21.40
N HIS A 74 18.42 -5.10 21.01
CA HIS A 74 18.61 -5.53 19.63
C HIS A 74 17.42 -6.27 19.00
N LEU A 75 16.48 -6.79 19.80
CA LEU A 75 15.20 -7.31 19.30
C LEU A 75 14.17 -6.20 19.04
N ARG A 76 14.45 -4.97 19.52
CA ARG A 76 13.61 -3.82 19.21
C ARG A 76 13.82 -3.42 17.75
N THR A 77 12.74 -3.22 17.02
CA THR A 77 12.79 -2.74 15.65
C THR A 77 13.61 -1.45 15.60
N ALA A 78 14.57 -1.35 14.67
CA ALA A 78 15.41 -0.17 14.47
C ALA A 78 14.58 1.12 14.29
N ALA A 79 13.32 1.00 13.84
CA ALA A 79 12.36 2.07 13.71
C ALA A 79 12.11 2.87 15.00
N VAL A 80 12.32 2.27 16.18
CA VAL A 80 12.14 2.97 17.48
C VAL A 80 13.26 3.98 17.75
N HIS A 81 14.44 3.75 17.17
CA HIS A 81 15.60 4.63 17.31
C HIS A 81 15.77 5.56 16.10
N MET A 82 14.93 5.44 15.08
CA MET A 82 14.97 6.32 13.91
C MET A 82 14.36 7.68 14.25
N PRO A 83 15.00 8.78 13.81
CA PRO A 83 14.42 10.11 13.95
C PRO A 83 13.11 10.23 13.16
N TRP A 84 12.21 11.07 13.66
CA TRP A 84 10.81 11.18 13.20
C TRP A 84 10.65 11.30 11.67
N TYR A 85 11.61 11.93 10.98
CA TYR A 85 11.57 12.13 9.54
C TYR A 85 11.77 10.84 8.72
N GLN A 86 12.52 9.85 9.25
CA GLN A 86 12.67 8.53 8.62
C GLN A 86 11.43 7.68 8.81
N THR A 87 10.80 7.74 10.00
CA THR A 87 9.56 7.02 10.29
C THR A 87 8.38 7.55 9.48
N LEU A 88 8.36 8.86 9.16
CA LEU A 88 7.31 9.51 8.38
C LEU A 88 7.47 9.35 6.86
N CYS A 89 8.54 8.70 6.36
CA CYS A 89 8.82 8.54 4.93
C CYS A 89 8.68 9.85 4.13
N LEU A 90 9.39 10.90 4.56
CA LEU A 90 9.25 12.27 4.04
C LEU A 90 9.44 12.38 2.51
N ASP A 91 10.26 11.50 1.92
CA ASP A 91 10.43 11.37 0.46
C ASP A 91 9.10 11.11 -0.26
N VAL A 92 8.29 10.20 0.28
CA VAL A 92 6.98 9.84 -0.29
C VAL A 92 6.03 11.05 -0.24
N VAL A 93 6.03 11.80 0.87
CA VAL A 93 5.21 13.02 1.01
C VAL A 93 5.63 14.09 -0.01
N LEU A 94 6.94 14.29 -0.22
CA LEU A 94 7.46 15.24 -1.20
C LEU A 94 7.09 14.86 -2.64
N VAL A 95 7.12 13.58 -2.99
CA VAL A 95 6.67 13.10 -4.30
C VAL A 95 5.19 13.40 -4.50
N PHE A 96 4.33 13.17 -3.50
CA PHE A 96 2.90 13.51 -3.61
C PHE A 96 2.65 15.01 -3.79
N ILE A 97 3.37 15.86 -3.04
CA ILE A 97 3.25 17.33 -3.17
C ILE A 97 3.70 17.79 -4.56
N THR A 98 4.83 17.29 -5.05
CA THR A 98 5.35 17.69 -6.38
C THR A 98 4.41 17.26 -7.50
N VAL A 99 3.82 16.07 -7.43
CA VAL A 99 2.80 15.60 -8.40
C VAL A 99 1.55 16.49 -8.36
N LEU A 100 1.03 16.80 -7.17
CA LEU A 100 -0.14 17.69 -7.03
C LEU A 100 0.13 19.08 -7.64
N LEU A 101 1.29 19.67 -7.34
CA LEU A 101 1.68 20.97 -7.89
C LEU A 101 1.84 20.92 -9.41
N ALA A 102 2.45 19.87 -9.95
CA ALA A 102 2.60 19.67 -11.39
C ALA A 102 1.24 19.58 -12.09
N VAL A 103 0.29 18.82 -11.54
CA VAL A 103 -1.07 18.70 -12.09
C VAL A 103 -1.78 20.06 -12.10
N VAL A 104 -1.74 20.81 -10.99
CA VAL A 104 -2.34 22.15 -10.90
C VAL A 104 -1.69 23.10 -11.91
N PHE A 105 -0.37 23.05 -12.05
CA PHE A 105 0.37 23.86 -13.02
C PHE A 105 0.00 23.52 -14.45
N CYS A 106 -0.10 22.23 -14.80
CA CYS A 106 -0.53 21.78 -16.13
C CYS A 106 -1.94 22.26 -16.47
N ILE A 107 -2.88 22.24 -15.52
CA ILE A 107 -4.25 22.73 -15.71
C ILE A 107 -4.25 24.26 -15.93
N LYS A 108 -3.50 25.01 -15.11
CA LYS A 108 -3.38 26.47 -15.31
C LYS A 108 -2.79 26.80 -16.68
N LEU A 109 -1.76 26.06 -17.10
CA LEU A 109 -1.10 26.25 -18.39
C LEU A 109 -2.04 25.92 -19.56
N SER A 110 -2.76 24.80 -19.49
CA SER A 110 -3.70 24.40 -20.55
C SER A 110 -4.84 25.41 -20.70
N ILE A 111 -5.44 25.87 -19.59
CA ILE A 111 -6.45 26.93 -19.60
C ILE A 111 -5.88 28.22 -20.22
N THR A 112 -4.69 28.65 -19.80
CA THR A 112 -4.05 29.86 -20.32
C THR A 112 -3.78 29.77 -21.83
N LEU A 113 -3.32 28.61 -22.31
CA LEU A 113 -3.05 28.38 -23.73
C LEU A 113 -4.33 28.36 -24.57
N VAL A 114 -5.39 27.73 -24.07
CA VAL A 114 -6.72 27.71 -24.72
C VAL A 114 -7.30 29.12 -24.80
N LEU A 115 -7.25 29.89 -23.70
CA LEU A 115 -7.71 31.28 -23.68
C LEU A 115 -6.91 32.17 -24.66
N ARG A 116 -5.58 32.03 -24.71
CA ARG A 116 -4.74 32.77 -25.67
C ARG A 116 -5.07 32.44 -27.12
N LYS A 117 -5.33 31.17 -27.44
CA LYS A 117 -5.71 30.74 -28.80
C LYS A 117 -7.09 31.27 -29.20
N LEU A 118 -8.07 31.25 -28.29
CA LEU A 118 -9.40 31.79 -28.53
C LEU A 118 -9.39 33.33 -28.70
N CYS A 119 -8.64 34.05 -27.85
CA CYS A 119 -8.50 35.50 -27.97
C CYS A 119 -7.74 35.94 -29.24
N SER A 120 -6.71 35.19 -29.66
CA SER A 120 -5.94 35.52 -30.88
C SER A 120 -6.73 35.28 -32.18
N SER A 121 -7.69 34.36 -32.19
CA SER A 121 -8.54 34.09 -33.37
C SER A 121 -9.56 35.21 -33.61
N ASN A 122 -9.96 35.95 -32.57
CA ASN A 122 -10.99 36.98 -32.67
C ASN A 122 -10.45 38.32 -33.23
N SER A 123 -9.14 38.58 -33.11
CA SER A 123 -8.50 39.79 -33.65
C SER A 123 -8.28 39.77 -35.17
N SER A 124 -8.27 38.60 -35.82
CA SER A 124 -8.09 38.45 -37.26
C SER A 124 -9.36 38.68 -38.09
N THR A 125 -10.55 38.56 -37.48
CA THR A 125 -11.83 38.72 -38.19
C THR A 125 -12.26 40.19 -38.33
N HIS A 126 -11.70 41.11 -37.54
CA HIS A 126 -12.07 42.54 -37.57
C HIS A 126 -11.28 43.40 -38.58
N LYS A 127 -10.32 42.84 -39.34
CA LYS A 127 -9.51 43.61 -40.33
C LYS A 127 -10.03 43.56 -41.78
N ASN A 128 -11.08 42.81 -42.10
CA ASN A 128 -11.57 42.62 -43.48
C ASN A 128 -12.93 43.32 -43.75
N LYS A 129 -13.13 44.53 -43.21
CA LYS A 129 -14.31 45.37 -43.49
C LYS A 129 -14.00 46.86 -43.32
N LYS A 130 -13.13 47.39 -44.17
CA LYS A 130 -12.95 48.84 -44.42
C LYS A 130 -12.50 49.01 -45.88
N ASP A 131 -13.44 48.79 -46.79
CA ASP A 131 -13.53 49.49 -48.08
C ASP A 131 -14.82 50.33 -48.03
#